data_AF-A0A5K0YSW5-F1
#
_entry.id   AF-A0A5K0YSW5-F1
#
_cell.length_a   1.000
_cell.length_b   1.000
_cell.length_c   1.000
_cell.angle_alpha   90.00
_cell.angle_beta   90.00
_cell.angle_gamma   90.00
#
_symmetry.space_group_name_H-M   'P 1'
#
loop_
_entity.id
_entity.type
_entity.pdbx_description
1 polymer ?
#
loop_
_entity_poly.entity_id
_entity_poly.type
_entity_poly.pdbx_seq_one_letter_code
_entity_poly.pdbx_strand_id
1 'polypeptide(L)' 'VVLWNMDTLKTESTPEEHDHLITDIRFKPGSSHLATSSFDRTVRLWNAAD' A
#
# COMPACT_ATOMS: atom_id res chain seq x y z
N VAL A 1 1.26 -5.73 -2.04
CA VAL A 1 0.09 -4.98 -1.50
C VAL A 1 -1.01 -5.11 -2.52
N VAL A 2 -2.27 -5.19 -2.10
CA VAL A 2 -3.40 -5.10 -3.03
C VAL A 2 -4.16 -3.83 -2.67
N LEU A 3 -4.32 -2.92 -3.65
CA LEU A 3 -5.21 -1.80 -3.50
C LEU A 3 -6.58 -2.21 -4.03
N TRP A 4 -7.63 -1.79 -3.32
CA TRP A 4 -8.99 -2.11 -3.72
C TRP A 4 -9.77 -0.82 -3.87
N ASN A 5 -10.29 -0.62 -5.08
CA ASN A 5 -11.05 0.56 -5.42
C ASN A 5 -12.50 0.35 -4.97
N MET A 6 -12.93 1.08 -3.94
CA MET A 6 -14.27 0.96 -3.35
C MET A 6 -15.38 1.53 -4.25
N ASP A 7 -15.05 2.43 -5.17
CA ASP A 7 -16.05 3.03 -6.09
C ASP A 7 -16.38 2.07 -7.24
N THR A 8 -15.36 1.41 -7.78
CA THR A 8 -15.51 0.48 -8.91
C THR A 8 -15.66 -0.99 -8.49
N LEU A 9 -15.40 -1.28 -7.21
CA LEU A 9 -15.35 -2.62 -6.62
C LEU A 9 -14.34 -3.54 -7.32
N LYS A 10 -13.27 -2.95 -7.86
CA LYS A 10 -12.21 -3.67 -8.57
C LYS A 10 -10.93 -3.69 -7.78
N THR A 11 -10.17 -4.74 -8.02
CA THR A 11 -8.83 -4.90 -7.48
C THR A 11 -7.84 -4.16 -8.38
N GLU A 12 -7.11 -3.23 -7.80
CA GLU A 12 -5.97 -2.57 -8.42
C GLU A 12 -4.71 -3.18 -7.80
N SER A 13 -4.09 -4.10 -8.54
CA SER A 13 -2.85 -4.71 -8.09
C SER A 13 -1.70 -3.76 -8.39
N THR A 14 -0.92 -3.39 -7.38
CA THR A 14 0.41 -2.85 -7.61
C THR A 14 1.37 -4.02 -7.89
N PRO A 15 2.36 -3.86 -8.79
CA PRO A 15 3.37 -4.90 -9.05
C PRO A 15 4.11 -5.29 -7.76
N GLU A 16 4.66 -6.51 -7.71
CA GLU A 16 5.36 -7.06 -6.54
C GLU A 16 6.44 -6.11 -6.00
N GLU A 17 6.29 -5.63 -4.76
CA GLU A 17 7.17 -4.58 -4.22
C GLU A 17 7.93 -5.00 -2.95
N HIS A 18 7.26 -5.58 -1.96
CA HIS A 18 7.94 -6.07 -0.76
C HIS A 18 8.39 -7.51 -0.98
N ASP A 19 9.68 -7.76 -0.77
CA ASP A 19 10.29 -9.09 -0.93
C ASP A 19 9.94 -10.03 0.23
N HIS A 20 9.39 -9.48 1.31
CA HIS A 20 8.98 -10.22 2.50
C HIS A 20 7.64 -9.72 3.05
N LEU A 21 7.22 -10.34 4.16
CA LEU A 21 5.97 -10.03 4.84
C LEU A 21 5.90 -8.56 5.27
N ILE A 22 4.78 -7.93 4.93
CA ILE A 22 4.38 -6.63 5.44
C ILE A 22 3.99 -6.76 6.90
N THR A 23 4.53 -5.89 7.74
CA THR A 23 4.38 -5.93 9.19
C THR A 23 3.46 -4.85 9.73
N ASP A 24 3.32 -3.70 9.04
CA ASP A 24 2.37 -2.64 9.38
C ASP A 24 1.97 -1.84 8.13
N ILE A 25 0.80 -1.21 8.21
CA ILE A 25 0.25 -0.32 7.18
C ILE A 25 -0.38 0.89 7.87
N ARG A 26 -0.01 2.10 7.44
CA ARG A 26 -0.53 3.35 8.00
C ARG A 26 -0.90 4.35 6.92
N PHE A 27 -2.13 4.86 6.98
CA PHE A 27 -2.54 6.02 6.21
C PHE A 27 -2.08 7.30 6.89
N LYS A 28 -1.68 8.29 6.07
CA LYS A 28 -1.55 9.67 6.54
C LYS A 28 -2.95 10.27 6.69
N PRO A 29 -3.33 10.81 7.87
CA PRO A 29 -4.65 11.42 8.05
C PRO A 29 -4.94 12.52 7.03
N GLY A 30 -6.13 12.49 6.43
CA GLY A 30 -6.59 13.50 5.45
C GLY A 30 -5.86 13.48 4.11
N SER A 31 -5.19 12.38 3.76
CA SER A 31 -4.37 12.24 2.56
C SER A 31 -4.56 10.86 1.94
N SER A 32 -4.37 10.75 0.62
CA SER A 32 -4.34 9.46 -0.10
C SER A 32 -3.02 8.70 0.09
N HIS A 33 -2.01 9.32 0.71
CA HIS A 33 -0.76 8.65 1.01
C HIS A 33 -0.86 7.62 2.13
N LEU A 34 -0.18 6.50 1.94
CA LEU A 34 0.04 5.49 2.97
C LEU A 34 1.50 5.00 2.97
N ALA A 35 1.92 4.43 4.09
CA ALA A 35 3.20 3.78 4.25
C ALA A 35 3.01 2.30 4.61
N THR A 36 3.87 1.45 4.08
CA THR A 36 3.97 0.03 4.45
C THR A 36 5.37 -0.28 4.94
N SER A 37 5.48 -1.06 6.02
CA SER A 37 6.75 -1.60 6.52
C SER A 37 6.82 -3.11 6.29
N SER A 38 8.02 -3.64 6.07
CA SER A 38 8.22 -5.06 5.77
C SER A 38 9.47 -5.63 6.43
N PHE A 39 9.50 -6.97 6.58
CA PHE A 39 10.69 -7.71 6.99
C PHE A 39 11.85 -7.63 5.99
N ASP A 40 11.61 -7.13 4.77
CA ASP A 40 12.67 -6.88 3.78
C ASP A 40 13.58 -5.70 4.14
N ARG A 41 13.35 -5.06 5.30
CA ARG A 41 14.08 -3.90 5.83
C ARG A 41 13.82 -2.61 5.06
N THR A 42 12.67 -2.52 4.38
CA THR A 42 12.23 -1.31 3.68
C THR A 42 10.92 -0.77 4.23
N VAL A 43 10.72 0.54 4.03
CA VAL A 43 9.43 1.21 4.12
C VAL A 43 9.12 1.74 2.74
N ARG A 44 7.92 1.48 2.24
CA ARG A 44 7.45 1.99 0.94
C ARG A 44 6.32 2.99 1.15
N LEU A 45 6.33 4.04 0.34
CA LEU A 45 5.30 5.08 0.32
C LEU A 45 4.45 4.90 -0.93
N TRP A 46 3.15 5.02 -0.76
CA TRP A 46 2.18 4.87 -1.83
C TRP A 46 1.25 6.06 -1.85
N ASN A 47 0.67 6.32 -3.01
CA ASN A 47 -0.48 7.19 -3.17
C ASN A 47 -1.67 6.31 -3.61
N ALA A 48 -2.69 6.19 -2.77
CA ALA A 48 -3.89 5.41 -3.08
C ALA A 48 -4.82 6.07 -4.11
N ALA A 49 -4.47 7.26 -4.59
CA ALA A 49 -5.19 7.96 -5.65
C ALA A 49 -4.48 7.88 -7.02
N ASP A 50 -3.31 7.24 -7.09
CA ASP A 50 -2.64 6.90 -8.35
C ASP A 50 -3.27 5.64 -8.95
#